data_AF-A0A516H9N6-F1
#
_entry.id   AF-A0A516H9N6-F1
#
_cell.length_a   1.000
_cell.length_b   1.000
_cell.length_c   1.000
_cell.angle_alpha   90.00
_cell.angle_beta   90.00
_cell.angle_gamma   90.00
#
_symmetry.space_group_name_H-M   'P 1'
#
loop_
_entity.id
_entity.type
_entity.pdbx_description
1 polymer ?
#
loop_
_entity_poly.entity_id
_entity_poly.type
_entity_poly.pdbx_seq_one_letter_code
_entity_poly.pdbx_strand_id
1 'polypeptide(L)'
;MLTKRFFKTKDETEVTFEFARPDVTSVALVGEFTDWQPVAMKFSKKANAFRTKVRLPKDQSFHFRYLLNESEWENDYAADSYLPNEFGSDNSVVVTHA
;
A
#
# COMPACT_ATOMS: atom_id res chain seq x y z
N MET A 1 5.84 5.86 3.74
CA MET A 1 5.79 5.46 5.17
C MET A 1 4.56 4.61 5.38
N LEU A 2 4.71 3.44 5.99
CA LEU A 2 3.60 2.53 6.23
C LEU A 2 3.35 2.45 7.75
N THR A 3 2.13 2.73 8.19
CA THR A 3 1.76 2.68 9.61
C THR A 3 0.71 1.60 9.82
N LYS A 4 1.01 0.61 10.66
CA LYS A 4 0.09 -0.46 10.99
C LYS A 4 -0.52 -0.22 12.36
N ARG A 5 -1.83 -0.42 12.46
CA ARG A 5 -2.58 -0.31 13.70
C ARG A 5 -3.40 -1.57 13.89
N PHE A 6 -2.95 -2.41 14.81
CA PHE A 6 -3.62 -3.64 15.20
C PHE A 6 -4.81 -3.34 16.11
N PHE A 7 -5.98 -3.90 15.80
CA PHE A 7 -7.11 -3.86 16.72
C PHE A 7 -7.01 -5.03 17.70
N LYS A 8 -7.12 -4.77 19.01
CA LYS A 8 -7.14 -5.83 20.03
C LYS A 8 -8.48 -6.57 20.11
N THR A 9 -9.55 -5.94 19.61
CA THR A 9 -10.93 -6.43 19.70
C THR A 9 -11.45 -7.05 18.42
N LYS A 10 -10.72 -6.92 17.32
CA LYS A 10 -11.05 -7.47 16.00
C LYS A 10 -9.79 -8.06 15.40
N ASP A 11 -9.94 -9.15 14.65
CA ASP A 11 -8.84 -9.79 13.91
C ASP A 11 -8.43 -9.01 12.66
N GLU A 12 -8.46 -7.67 12.74
CA GLU A 12 -8.16 -6.74 11.67
C GLU A 12 -7.01 -5.81 12.07
N THR A 13 -6.25 -5.38 11.07
CA THR A 13 -5.16 -4.42 11.14
C THR A 13 -5.46 -3.29 10.18
N GLU A 14 -5.58 -2.06 10.69
CA GLU A 14 -5.64 -0.88 9.83
C GLU A 14 -4.22 -0.50 9.41
N VAL A 15 -3.94 -0.63 8.13
CA VAL A 15 -2.71 -0.17 7.52
C VAL A 15 -2.96 1.17 6.85
N THR A 16 -2.20 2.17 7.27
CA THR A 16 -2.14 3.47 6.62
C THR A 16 -0.93 3.50 5.71
N PHE A 17 -1.20 3.58 4.42
CA PHE A 17 -0.22 3.74 3.36
C PHE A 17 0.00 5.22 3.11
N GLU A 18 1.26 5.64 3.09
CA GLU A 18 1.64 7.02 2.82
C GLU A 18 2.77 7.05 1.80
N PHE A 19 2.52 7.70 0.67
CA PHE A 19 3.45 7.79 -0.44
C PHE A 19 3.67 9.25 -0.82
N ALA A 20 4.93 9.69 -0.88
CA ALA A 20 5.27 11.06 -1.23
C ALA A 20 6.32 11.04 -2.34
N ARG A 21 5.95 11.52 -3.53
CA ARG A 21 6.88 11.67 -4.66
C ARG A 21 6.56 12.99 -5.36
N PRO A 22 7.56 13.86 -5.61
CA PRO A 22 7.33 15.16 -6.23
C PRO A 22 6.96 15.06 -7.72
N ASP A 23 7.34 13.97 -8.39
CA ASP A 23 7.09 13.74 -9.82
C ASP A 23 5.68 13.21 -10.15
N VAL A 24 4.85 12.90 -9.16
CA VAL A 24 3.54 12.24 -9.39
C VAL A 24 2.38 13.13 -8.99
N THR A 25 1.35 13.16 -9.85
CA THR A 25 0.13 13.96 -9.63
C THR A 25 -1.01 13.15 -9.04
N SER A 26 -1.06 11.86 -9.34
CA SER A 26 -2.02 10.92 -8.75
C SER A 26 -1.34 9.62 -8.39
N VAL A 27 -1.80 9.01 -7.31
CA VAL A 27 -1.32 7.72 -6.81
C VAL A 27 -2.55 6.89 -6.48
N ALA A 28 -2.61 5.68 -7.02
CA ALA A 28 -3.60 4.68 -6.68
C ALA A 28 -2.91 3.48 -6.05
N LEU A 29 -3.49 2.96 -4.97
CA LEU A 29 -3.06 1.74 -4.33
C LEU A 29 -3.80 0.56 -4.95
N VAL A 30 -3.05 -0.43 -5.40
CA VAL A 30 -3.55 -1.67 -5.98
C VAL A 30 -3.01 -2.82 -5.15
N GLY A 31 -3.83 -3.77 -4.73
CA GLY A 31 -3.31 -4.96 -4.07
C GLY A 31 -4.34 -6.08 -4.00
N GLU A 32 -3.93 -7.23 -3.48
CA GLU A 32 -4.82 -8.39 -3.30
C GLU A 32 -6.05 -8.02 -2.46
N PHE A 33 -5.88 -7.17 -1.46
CA PHE A 33 -6.97 -6.70 -0.60
C PHE A 33 -7.95 -5.73 -1.27
N THR A 34 -7.62 -5.21 -2.45
CA THR A 34 -8.55 -4.43 -3.29
C THR A 34 -8.99 -5.22 -4.51
N ASP A 35 -8.80 -6.55 -4.54
CA ASP A 35 -9.03 -7.38 -5.73
C ASP A 35 -8.26 -6.87 -6.96
N TRP A 36 -7.03 -6.36 -6.75
CA TRP A 36 -6.22 -5.69 -7.78
C TRP A 36 -6.89 -4.48 -8.43
N GLN A 37 -7.88 -3.88 -7.78
CA GLN A 37 -8.50 -2.65 -8.24
C GLN A 37 -7.69 -1.42 -7.78
N PRO A 38 -7.45 -0.44 -8.66
CA PRO A 38 -6.77 0.80 -8.31
C PRO A 38 -7.64 1.68 -7.43
N VAL A 39 -7.21 1.86 -6.19
CA VAL A 39 -7.86 2.73 -5.21
C VAL A 39 -7.09 4.04 -5.11
N ALA A 40 -7.67 5.11 -5.62
CA ALA A 40 -7.08 6.44 -5.57
C ALA A 40 -6.75 6.86 -4.13
N MET A 41 -5.48 7.18 -3.87
CA MET A 41 -5.03 7.68 -2.58
C MET A 41 -5.37 9.16 -2.45
N LYS A 42 -5.69 9.59 -1.23
CA LYS A 42 -6.04 10.99 -0.97
C LYS A 42 -4.78 11.81 -0.77
N PHE A 43 -4.56 12.81 -1.62
CA PHE A 43 -3.43 13.73 -1.45
C PHE A 43 -3.62 14.63 -0.23
N SER A 44 -2.69 14.54 0.72
CA SER A 44 -2.62 15.36 1.90
C SER A 44 -1.66 16.52 1.68
N LYS A 45 -2.21 17.70 1.34
CA LYS A 45 -1.43 18.94 1.19
C LYS A 45 -0.59 19.30 2.42
N LYS A 46 -1.02 18.90 3.63
CA LYS A 46 -0.28 19.14 4.87
C LYS A 46 1.01 18.32 4.98
N ALA A 47 0.97 17.07 4.52
CA ALA A 47 2.12 16.17 4.54
C ALA A 47 2.90 16.18 3.22
N ASN A 48 2.38 16.89 2.20
CA ASN A 48 2.83 16.82 0.81
C ASN A 48 2.93 15.36 0.31
N ALA A 49 1.97 14.52 0.72
CA ALA A 49 2.01 13.08 0.54
C ALA A 49 0.60 12.53 0.29
N PHE A 50 0.51 11.47 -0.51
CA PHE A 50 -0.69 10.67 -0.72
C PHE A 50 -0.89 9.72 0.44
N ARG A 51 -2.11 9.64 0.96
CA ARG A 51 -2.44 8.77 2.09
C ARG A 51 -3.70 7.97 1.81
N THR A 52 -3.66 6.68 2.12
CA THR A 52 -4.85 5.84 2.14
C THR A 52 -4.84 4.90 3.34
N LYS A 53 -6.02 4.46 3.76
CA LYS A 53 -6.20 3.56 4.89
C LYS A 53 -6.95 2.35 4.43
N VAL A 54 -6.40 1.19 4.73
CA VAL A 54 -6.95 -0.09 4.35
C VAL A 54 -7.06 -0.94 5.60
N ARG A 55 -8.16 -1.67 5.74
CA ARG A 55 -8.29 -2.69 6.78
C ARG A 55 -7.96 -4.03 6.17
N LEU A 56 -6.94 -4.67 6.73
CA LEU A 56 -6.47 -5.99 6.33
C LEU A 56 -6.69 -6.94 7.51
N PRO A 57 -6.98 -8.23 7.29
CA PRO A 57 -6.97 -9.20 8.37
C PRO A 57 -5.56 -9.31 8.96
N LYS A 58 -5.48 -9.64 10.26
CA LYS A 58 -4.22 -9.84 10.97
C LYS A 58 -3.55 -11.17 10.56
N ASP A 59 -2.25 -11.31 10.84
CA ASP A 59 -1.45 -12.52 10.61
C ASP A 59 -1.44 -13.00 9.15
N GLN A 60 -1.50 -12.06 8.20
CA GLN A 60 -1.48 -12.38 6.77
C GLN A 60 -0.52 -11.44 6.02
N SER A 61 -0.02 -11.92 4.88
CA SER A 61 0.78 -11.12 3.94
C SER A 61 -0.07 -10.79 2.73
N PHE A 62 0.01 -9.54 2.27
CA PHE A 62 -0.71 -9.09 1.08
C PHE A 62 0.23 -8.42 0.11
N HIS A 63 0.07 -8.76 -1.16
CA HIS A 63 0.76 -8.07 -2.25
C HIS A 63 0.05 -6.77 -2.59
N PHE A 64 0.84 -5.73 -2.83
CA PHE A 64 0.36 -4.44 -3.28
C PHE A 64 1.38 -3.72 -4.14
N ARG A 65 0.92 -2.68 -4.83
CA ARG A 65 1.67 -1.81 -5.72
C ARG A 65 1.02 -0.43 -5.79
N TYR A 66 1.80 0.57 -6.15
CA TYR A 66 1.27 1.88 -6.49
C TYR A 66 1.19 2.05 -8.00
N LEU A 67 0.06 2.56 -8.44
CA LEU A 67 -0.17 3.00 -9.80
C LEU A 67 -0.14 4.54 -9.81
N LEU A 68 0.89 5.09 -10.43
CA LEU A 68 1.18 6.51 -10.51
C LEU A 68 0.73 7.05 -11.85
N ASN A 69 0.00 8.17 -11.83
CA ASN A 69 -0.53 8.80 -13.03
C ASN A 69 -1.28 7.82 -13.97
N GLU A 70 -1.83 6.74 -13.40
CA GLU A 70 -2.50 5.65 -14.13
C GLU A 70 -1.67 4.97 -15.23
N SER A 71 -0.35 5.20 -15.27
CA SER A 71 0.54 4.71 -16.33
C SER A 71 1.79 4.00 -15.80
N GLU A 72 2.28 4.39 -14.63
CA GLU A 72 3.52 3.89 -14.05
C GLU A 72 3.22 3.03 -12.81
N TRP A 73 3.83 1.85 -12.76
CA TRP A 73 3.76 0.99 -11.59
C TRP A 73 5.01 1.18 -10.76
N GLU A 74 4.85 1.58 -9.51
CA GLU A 74 5.96 1.72 -8.58
C GLU A 74 5.71 0.91 -7.31
N ASN A 75 6.80 0.34 -6.80
CA ASN A 75 6.78 -0.39 -5.54
C ASN A 75 6.91 0.60 -4.38
N ASP A 76 6.25 0.29 -3.26
CA ASP A 76 6.42 1.08 -2.05
C ASP A 76 7.78 0.82 -1.44
N TYR A 77 8.60 1.86 -1.35
CA TYR A 77 9.86 1.83 -0.61
C TYR A 77 9.69 1.51 0.88
N ALA A 78 8.49 1.75 1.42
CA ALA A 78 8.10 1.46 2.79
C ALA A 78 7.38 0.11 2.95
N ALA A 79 7.39 -0.76 1.94
CA ALA A 79 6.93 -2.13 2.07
C ALA A 79 7.79 -2.91 3.08
N ASP A 80 7.17 -3.80 3.84
CA ASP A 80 7.88 -4.65 4.80
C ASP A 80 8.72 -5.73 4.12
N SER A 81 8.32 -6.12 2.91
CA SER A 81 9.07 -7.05 2.08
C SER A 81 8.83 -6.76 0.61
N TYR A 82 9.79 -7.20 -0.18
CA TYR A 82 9.65 -7.31 -1.62
C TYR A 82 9.66 -8.79 -1.94
N LEU A 83 8.59 -9.27 -2.56
CA LEU A 83 8.56 -10.63 -3.07
C LEU A 83 8.67 -10.61 -4.59
N PRO A 84 9.54 -11.46 -5.16
CA PRO A 84 9.62 -11.63 -6.60
C PRO A 84 8.29 -12.22 -7.08
N ASN A 85 7.69 -11.56 -8.06
CA ASN A 85 6.48 -12.01 -8.72
C ASN A 85 6.85 -12.92 -9.91
N GLU A 86 5.92 -13.79 -10.32
CA GLU A 86 6.07 -14.75 -11.44
C GLU A 86 6.46 -14.13 -12.80
N PHE A 87 6.30 -12.82 -12.96
CA PHE A 87 6.68 -12.04 -14.14
C PHE A 87 8.11 -11.47 -14.07
N GLY A 88 8.93 -11.90 -13.09
CA GLY A 88 10.33 -11.47 -12.96
C GLY A 88 10.51 -10.04 -12.46
N SER A 89 9.48 -9.47 -11.84
CA SER A 89 9.51 -8.16 -11.16
C SER A 89 9.17 -8.33 -9.70
N ASP A 90 9.65 -7.45 -8.83
CA ASP A 90 9.29 -7.47 -7.42
C ASP A 90 7.95 -6.76 -7.16
N ASN A 91 7.15 -7.32 -6.26
CA ASN A 91 5.95 -6.70 -5.70
C ASN A 91 6.18 -6.32 -4.24
N SER A 92 5.60 -5.20 -3.82
CA SER A 92 5.59 -4.80 -2.42
C SER A 92 4.66 -5.69 -1.62
N VAL A 93 5.12 -6.11 -0.44
CA VAL A 93 4.37 -6.97 0.47
C VAL A 93 4.20 -6.27 1.79
N VAL A 94 2.95 -6.17 2.23
CA VAL A 94 2.61 -5.73 3.58
C VAL A 94 2.27 -6.94 4.40
N VAL A 95 2.89 -7.01 5.58
CA VAL A 95 2.65 -8.09 6.53
C VAL A 95 1.92 -7.58 7.75
N THR A 96 0.86 -8.28 8.16
CA THR A 96 0.04 -7.91 9.34
C THR A 96 0.29 -8.84 10.53
N HIS A 97 1.46 -9.50 10.59
CA HIS A 97 1.94 -10.18 11.78
C HIS A 97 2.61 -9.21 12.76
N ALA A 98 2.47 -9.47 14.06
CA ALA A 98 2.99 -8.66 15.16
C ALA A 98 4.37 -9.13 15.64
#